data_AF-A0AA39YDR2-F1
#
_entry.id   AF-A0AA39YDR2-F1
#
_cell.length_a   1.000
_cell.length_b   1.000
_cell.length_c   1.000
_cell.angle_alpha   90.00
_cell.angle_beta   90.00
_cell.angle_gamma   90.00
#
_symmetry.space_group_name_H-M   'P 1'
#
loop_
_entity.id
_entity.type
_entity.pdbx_description
1 polymer ?
#
loop_
_entity_poly.entity_id
_entity_poly.type
_entity_poly.pdbx_seq_one_letter_code
_entity_poly.pdbx_strand_id
1 'polypeptide(L)'
;MSPPNLPPRYQIRPLSLIHTPWANALTMHATLFSSPVWSNLEAFSNSNPTTKTQKCYALYKAATRLISHQITSGLSLGVFDTQYQFTYPDSAEISGKLHWDLDDETASGETLRKQMDFPLVSVALAYDSFTPFDEQTVKPVMEVFPQLAVRNRVLNERDRRDAKEWQAKGPGEVMFRNGTATKVGEEGKGFMKALAWEMMERAARGGWRGVQIVCLHDAVSHVWTHPPEPFRGEVVARCNCAGDEDGELREAFRGSGQEMTKVYVTLRS
;
A
#
# COMPACT_ATOMS: atom_id res chain seq x y z
N MET A 1 6.98 23.24 -1.92
CA MET A 1 7.49 23.04 -3.31
C MET A 1 6.42 22.23 -4.05
N SER A 2 6.11 22.50 -5.33
CA SER A 2 5.01 21.77 -5.99
C SER A 2 5.29 20.26 -6.06
N PRO A 3 4.26 19.39 -6.01
CA PRO A 3 4.43 17.95 -6.20
C PRO A 3 5.21 17.66 -7.49
N PRO A 4 5.89 16.49 -7.60
CA PRO A 4 6.52 16.10 -8.86
C PRO A 4 5.47 16.16 -9.97
N ASN A 5 5.78 16.87 -11.05
CA ASN A 5 4.85 17.02 -12.17
C ASN A 5 4.55 15.64 -12.74
N LEU A 6 3.30 15.21 -12.59
CA LEU A 6 2.77 14.06 -13.31
C LEU A 6 2.67 14.41 -14.79
N PRO A 7 2.78 13.42 -15.70
CA PRO A 7 2.42 13.64 -17.09
C PRO A 7 0.98 14.19 -17.17
N PRO A 8 0.66 15.14 -18.07
CA PRO A 8 -0.65 15.83 -18.09
C PRO A 8 -1.87 14.93 -18.20
N ARG A 9 -1.69 13.71 -18.72
CA ARG A 9 -2.72 12.67 -18.81
C ARG A 9 -3.21 12.19 -17.44
N TYR A 10 -2.42 12.32 -16.38
CA TYR A 10 -2.72 11.76 -15.06
C TYR A 10 -3.07 12.83 -14.03
N GLN A 11 -3.95 12.49 -13.10
CA GLN A 11 -4.39 13.39 -12.04
C GLN A 11 -4.42 12.69 -10.69
N ILE A 12 -3.90 13.34 -9.64
CA ILE A 12 -4.07 12.89 -8.26
C ILE A 12 -5.43 13.35 -7.74
N ARG A 13 -6.21 12.44 -7.14
CA ARG A 13 -7.50 12.74 -6.51
C ARG A 13 -7.66 11.96 -5.20
N PRO A 14 -8.44 12.48 -4.24
CA PRO A 14 -8.93 11.67 -3.13
C PRO A 14 -9.67 10.42 -3.63
N LEU A 15 -9.50 9.32 -2.92
CA LEU A 15 -10.34 8.15 -3.10
C LEU A 15 -11.65 8.33 -2.32
N SER A 16 -12.72 7.72 -2.83
CA SER A 16 -14.02 7.63 -2.18
C SER A 16 -14.49 6.17 -2.23
N LEU A 17 -15.54 5.83 -1.51
CA LEU A 17 -15.99 4.44 -1.35
C LEU A 17 -16.29 3.72 -2.67
N ILE A 18 -16.67 4.45 -3.73
CA ILE A 18 -16.87 3.85 -5.07
C ILE A 18 -15.57 3.27 -5.65
N HIS A 19 -14.41 3.74 -5.20
CA HIS A 19 -13.10 3.27 -5.65
C HIS A 19 -12.59 2.07 -4.83
N THR A 20 -13.28 1.65 -3.77
CA THR A 20 -12.84 0.54 -2.91
C THR A 20 -12.53 -0.73 -3.71
N PRO A 21 -13.40 -1.23 -4.61
CA PRO A 21 -13.09 -2.44 -5.38
C PRO A 21 -11.82 -2.28 -6.23
N TRP A 22 -11.62 -1.12 -6.84
CA TRP A 22 -10.46 -0.83 -7.69
C TRP A 22 -9.17 -0.76 -6.89
N ALA A 23 -9.18 0.00 -5.79
CA ALA A 23 -8.01 0.16 -4.92
C ALA A 23 -7.63 -1.18 -4.26
N ASN A 24 -8.62 -1.98 -3.87
CA ASN A 24 -8.39 -3.30 -3.29
C ASN A 24 -7.78 -4.25 -4.32
N ALA A 25 -8.39 -4.38 -5.50
CA ALA A 25 -7.89 -5.24 -6.57
C ALA A 25 -6.46 -4.86 -7.00
N LEU A 26 -6.21 -3.57 -7.22
CA LEU A 26 -4.90 -3.07 -7.59
C LEU A 26 -3.85 -3.33 -6.50
N THR A 27 -4.21 -3.15 -5.22
CA THR A 27 -3.30 -3.42 -4.10
C THR A 27 -2.99 -4.91 -3.97
N MET A 28 -4.01 -5.77 -3.97
CA MET A 28 -3.81 -7.22 -3.82
C MET A 28 -3.05 -7.81 -5.00
N HIS A 29 -3.37 -7.36 -6.22
CA HIS A 29 -2.67 -7.78 -7.44
C HIS A 29 -1.19 -7.39 -7.38
N ALA A 30 -0.87 -6.12 -7.15
CA ALA A 30 0.53 -5.68 -7.08
C ALA A 30 1.29 -6.37 -5.95
N THR A 31 0.62 -6.63 -4.83
CA THR A 31 1.20 -7.36 -3.69
C THR A 31 1.62 -8.77 -4.11
N LEU A 32 0.75 -9.56 -4.74
CA LEU A 32 1.03 -10.98 -5.01
C LEU A 32 1.89 -11.22 -6.25
N PHE A 33 1.80 -10.32 -7.23
CA PHE A 33 2.41 -10.53 -8.54
C PHE A 33 3.64 -9.65 -8.80
N SER A 34 3.89 -8.61 -8.00
CA SER A 34 4.95 -7.64 -8.30
C SER A 34 5.75 -7.13 -7.10
N SER A 35 5.36 -7.45 -5.87
CA SER A 35 6.09 -6.98 -4.68
C SER A 35 7.43 -7.69 -4.52
N PRO A 36 8.55 -6.97 -4.29
CA PRO A 36 9.86 -7.60 -4.07
C PRO A 36 9.94 -8.42 -2.77
N VAL A 37 8.98 -8.22 -1.86
CA VAL A 37 8.79 -9.06 -0.67
C VAL A 37 7.81 -10.17 -0.97
N TRP A 38 6.55 -9.80 -1.18
CA TRP A 38 5.46 -10.77 -1.12
C TRP A 38 5.49 -11.72 -2.30
N SER A 39 5.75 -11.26 -3.53
CA SER A 39 5.71 -12.17 -4.69
C SER A 39 6.83 -13.22 -4.68
N ASN A 40 7.83 -13.04 -3.82
CA ASN A 40 9.04 -13.86 -3.73
C ASN A 40 9.04 -14.79 -2.51
N LEU A 41 8.02 -14.73 -1.65
CA LEU A 41 7.97 -15.65 -0.51
C LEU A 41 7.83 -17.09 -0.99
N GLU A 42 8.64 -18.00 -0.45
CA GLU A 42 8.55 -19.43 -0.76
C GLU A 42 7.18 -20.00 -0.41
N ALA A 43 6.53 -19.47 0.63
CA ALA A 43 5.15 -19.80 0.98
C ALA A 43 4.11 -19.49 -0.14
N PHE A 44 4.49 -18.70 -1.14
CA PHE A 44 3.69 -18.35 -2.33
C PHE A 44 4.35 -18.81 -3.65
N SER A 45 5.38 -19.65 -3.56
CA SER A 45 6.00 -20.33 -4.70
C SER A 45 5.01 -21.29 -5.37
N ASN A 46 5.22 -21.54 -6.66
CA ASN A 46 4.46 -22.51 -7.46
C ASN A 46 4.58 -23.97 -6.96
N SER A 47 5.49 -24.25 -6.01
CA SER A 47 5.61 -25.54 -5.32
C SER A 47 4.62 -25.73 -4.17
N ASN A 48 3.92 -24.68 -3.75
CA ASN A 48 2.83 -24.75 -2.77
C ASN A 48 1.50 -25.05 -3.50
N PRO A 49 0.63 -25.95 -3.01
CA PRO A 49 -0.60 -26.34 -3.69
C PRO A 49 -1.62 -25.20 -3.91
N THR A 50 -1.50 -24.06 -3.24
CA THR A 50 -2.37 -22.89 -3.45
C THR A 50 -1.80 -21.96 -4.51
N THR A 51 -2.54 -21.68 -5.60
CA THR A 51 -2.10 -20.76 -6.65
C THR A 51 -2.03 -19.32 -6.12
N LYS A 52 -1.17 -18.48 -6.73
CA LYS A 52 -1.12 -17.03 -6.40
C LYS A 52 -2.47 -16.34 -6.61
N THR A 53 -3.28 -16.81 -7.55
CA THR A 53 -4.62 -16.32 -7.84
C THR A 53 -5.60 -16.60 -6.70
N GLN A 54 -5.63 -17.84 -6.20
CA GLN A 54 -6.42 -18.19 -5.01
C GLN A 54 -6.07 -17.30 -3.81
N LYS A 55 -4.78 -17.07 -3.56
CA LYS A 55 -4.34 -16.16 -2.48
C LYS A 55 -4.74 -14.70 -2.75
N CYS A 56 -4.62 -14.24 -3.98
CA CYS A 56 -5.07 -12.90 -4.37
C CYS A 56 -6.57 -12.71 -4.09
N TYR A 57 -7.41 -13.69 -4.43
CA TYR A 57 -8.85 -13.64 -4.15
C TYR A 57 -9.16 -13.72 -2.65
N ALA A 58 -8.48 -14.59 -1.90
CA ALA A 58 -8.63 -14.67 -0.46
C ALA A 58 -8.31 -13.33 0.22
N LEU A 59 -7.23 -12.68 -0.21
CA LEU A 59 -6.86 -11.36 0.29
C LEU A 59 -7.80 -10.26 -0.17
N TYR A 60 -8.26 -10.28 -1.42
CA TYR A 60 -9.26 -9.33 -1.90
C TYR A 60 -10.52 -9.37 -1.02
N LYS A 61 -11.02 -10.57 -0.72
CA LYS A 61 -12.16 -10.77 0.19
C LYS A 61 -11.82 -10.26 1.60
N ALA A 62 -10.69 -10.69 2.18
CA ALA A 62 -10.29 -10.33 3.55
C ALA A 62 -10.01 -8.83 3.74
N ALA A 63 -9.36 -8.18 2.77
CA ALA A 63 -8.90 -6.80 2.87
C ALA A 63 -9.96 -5.75 2.52
N THR A 64 -11.15 -6.14 2.05
CA THR A 64 -12.18 -5.17 1.60
C THR A 64 -12.53 -4.16 2.68
N ARG A 65 -12.72 -4.60 3.94
CA ARG A 65 -12.98 -3.70 5.07
C ARG A 65 -11.77 -2.83 5.40
N LEU A 66 -10.57 -3.39 5.37
CA LEU A 66 -9.32 -2.68 5.62
C LEU A 66 -9.06 -1.57 4.59
N ILE A 67 -9.33 -1.82 3.31
CA ILE A 67 -9.23 -0.82 2.24
C ILE A 67 -10.31 0.25 2.41
N SER A 68 -11.55 -0.16 2.72
CA SER A 68 -12.66 0.76 2.95
C SER A 68 -12.36 1.73 4.09
N HIS A 69 -11.87 1.25 5.24
CA HIS A 69 -11.51 2.08 6.40
C HIS A 69 -10.52 3.20 6.04
N GLN A 70 -9.49 2.86 5.26
CA GLN A 70 -8.49 3.82 4.80
C GLN A 70 -9.09 4.85 3.84
N ILE A 71 -9.98 4.44 2.96
CA ILE A 71 -10.66 5.36 2.04
C ILE A 71 -11.63 6.27 2.81
N THR A 72 -12.40 5.73 3.77
CA THR A 72 -13.35 6.51 4.58
C THR A 72 -12.69 7.49 5.52
N SER A 73 -11.41 7.29 5.86
CA SER A 73 -10.63 8.28 6.61
C SER A 73 -10.48 9.62 5.87
N GLY A 74 -10.71 9.64 4.55
CA GLY A 74 -10.51 10.82 3.71
C GLY A 74 -9.05 11.14 3.38
N LEU A 75 -8.11 10.29 3.79
CA LEU A 75 -6.67 10.52 3.64
C LEU A 75 -6.04 9.78 2.46
N SER A 76 -6.78 8.83 1.88
CA SER A 76 -6.28 8.01 0.78
C SER A 76 -6.37 8.74 -0.57
N LEU A 77 -5.32 8.59 -1.38
CA LEU A 77 -5.18 9.25 -2.69
C LEU A 77 -5.00 8.20 -3.80
N GLY A 78 -5.44 8.55 -5.00
CA GLY A 78 -5.22 7.77 -6.22
C GLY A 78 -4.71 8.64 -7.37
N VAL A 79 -3.96 8.02 -8.29
CA VAL A 79 -3.65 8.59 -9.61
C VAL A 79 -4.63 8.01 -10.61
N PHE A 80 -5.33 8.88 -11.32
CA PHE A 80 -6.29 8.53 -12.35
C PHE A 80 -5.76 8.91 -13.73
N ASP A 81 -5.88 8.00 -14.68
CA ASP A 81 -5.71 8.28 -16.09
C ASP A 81 -6.95 9.01 -16.62
N THR A 82 -6.79 10.28 -17.00
CA THR A 82 -7.89 11.12 -17.50
C THR A 82 -8.25 10.84 -18.95
N GLN A 83 -7.42 10.06 -19.66
CA GLN A 83 -7.61 9.65 -21.05
C GLN A 83 -7.72 8.12 -21.15
N TYR A 84 -8.20 7.47 -20.10
CA TYR A 84 -8.35 6.03 -20.05
C TYR A 84 -9.29 5.53 -21.15
N GLN A 85 -8.89 4.46 -21.84
CA GLN A 85 -9.71 3.80 -22.85
C GLN A 85 -10.20 2.48 -22.28
N PHE A 86 -11.53 2.38 -22.10
CA PHE A 86 -12.16 1.17 -21.61
C PHE A 86 -12.07 0.06 -22.65
N THR A 87 -11.77 -1.15 -22.17
CA THR A 87 -11.74 -2.34 -23.02
C THR A 87 -13.14 -2.91 -23.19
N TYR A 88 -13.97 -2.84 -22.14
CA TYR A 88 -15.33 -3.38 -22.15
C TYR A 88 -16.38 -2.26 -22.23
N PRO A 89 -17.45 -2.44 -23.05
CA PRO A 89 -18.51 -1.44 -23.17
C PRO A 89 -19.20 -1.10 -21.84
N ASP A 90 -19.46 -2.12 -21.01
CA ASP A 90 -20.11 -1.94 -19.70
C ASP A 90 -19.22 -1.20 -18.70
N SER A 91 -17.88 -1.33 -18.79
CA SER A 91 -16.97 -0.47 -18.03
C SER A 91 -17.13 1.00 -18.43
N ALA A 92 -17.29 1.30 -19.72
CA ALA A 92 -17.43 2.67 -20.20
C ALA A 92 -18.72 3.32 -19.68
N GLU A 93 -19.83 2.57 -19.63
CA GLU A 93 -21.12 3.03 -19.13
C GLU A 93 -21.07 3.53 -17.69
N ILE A 94 -20.27 2.88 -16.83
CA ILE A 94 -20.14 3.22 -15.40
C ILE A 94 -18.80 3.88 -15.05
N SER A 95 -18.02 4.27 -16.05
CA SER A 95 -16.69 4.88 -15.88
C SER A 95 -15.65 4.01 -15.14
N GLY A 96 -15.77 2.68 -15.27
CA GLY A 96 -14.79 1.69 -14.83
C GLY A 96 -15.41 0.51 -14.08
N LYS A 97 -14.88 -0.69 -14.31
CA LYS A 97 -15.38 -1.92 -13.69
C LYS A 97 -14.24 -2.89 -13.39
N LEU A 98 -14.37 -3.59 -12.27
CA LEU A 98 -13.54 -4.76 -11.98
C LEU A 98 -14.28 -6.00 -12.47
N HIS A 99 -13.65 -6.75 -13.37
CA HIS A 99 -14.21 -7.96 -14.00
C HIS A 99 -13.63 -9.27 -13.45
N TRP A 100 -13.11 -9.25 -12.21
CA TRP A 100 -12.63 -10.48 -11.58
C TRP A 100 -13.79 -11.43 -11.30
N ASP A 101 -13.67 -12.64 -11.82
CA ASP A 101 -14.49 -13.77 -11.43
C ASP A 101 -13.75 -14.53 -10.32
N LEU A 102 -14.22 -14.39 -9.08
CA LEU A 102 -13.56 -14.96 -7.91
C LEU A 102 -13.70 -16.49 -7.83
N ASP A 103 -14.48 -17.10 -8.72
CA ASP A 103 -14.62 -18.55 -8.86
C ASP A 103 -13.68 -19.13 -9.94
N ASP A 104 -13.11 -18.29 -10.81
CA ASP A 104 -12.06 -18.68 -11.76
C ASP A 104 -10.67 -18.61 -11.13
N GLU A 105 -10.26 -19.71 -10.51
CA GLU A 105 -8.95 -19.86 -9.89
C GLU A 105 -7.82 -20.14 -10.90
N THR A 106 -8.14 -20.30 -12.19
CA THR A 106 -7.17 -20.58 -13.27
C THR A 106 -6.61 -19.31 -13.90
N ALA A 107 -7.23 -18.16 -13.63
CA ALA A 107 -6.79 -16.86 -14.12
C ALA A 107 -5.31 -16.60 -13.73
N SER A 108 -4.50 -16.17 -14.71
CA SER A 108 -3.13 -15.74 -14.45
C SER A 108 -3.10 -14.31 -13.88
N GLY A 109 -1.97 -13.89 -13.30
CA GLY A 109 -1.77 -12.50 -12.90
C GLY A 109 -1.97 -11.50 -14.07
N GLU A 110 -1.63 -11.88 -15.30
CA GLU A 110 -1.88 -11.04 -16.48
C GLU A 110 -3.38 -10.97 -16.81
N THR A 111 -4.10 -12.10 -16.72
CA THR A 111 -5.54 -12.18 -16.91
C THR A 111 -6.27 -11.26 -15.93
N LEU A 112 -5.96 -11.38 -14.64
CA LEU A 112 -6.52 -10.51 -13.60
C LEU A 112 -6.23 -9.03 -13.86
N ARG A 113 -5.04 -8.71 -14.39
CA ARG A 113 -4.68 -7.33 -14.73
C ARG A 113 -5.53 -6.76 -15.86
N LYS A 114 -5.80 -7.55 -16.90
CA LYS A 114 -6.66 -7.14 -18.03
C LYS A 114 -8.12 -6.94 -17.59
N GLN A 115 -8.57 -7.69 -16.59
CA GLN A 115 -9.90 -7.55 -15.99
C GLN A 115 -10.05 -6.33 -15.06
N MET A 116 -8.96 -5.63 -14.71
CA MET A 116 -8.98 -4.35 -13.99
C MET A 116 -9.24 -3.19 -14.97
N ASP A 117 -10.48 -3.08 -15.48
CA ASP A 117 -10.85 -2.10 -16.52
C ASP A 117 -11.42 -0.81 -15.93
N PHE A 118 -10.55 -0.04 -15.27
CA PHE A 118 -10.87 1.22 -14.61
C PHE A 118 -9.68 2.21 -14.69
N PRO A 119 -9.93 3.53 -14.56
CA PRO A 119 -8.91 4.57 -14.76
C PRO A 119 -7.90 4.74 -13.62
N LEU A 120 -8.10 4.08 -12.47
CA LEU A 120 -7.18 4.16 -11.32
C LEU A 120 -5.88 3.37 -11.60
N VAL A 121 -4.75 4.07 -11.67
CA VAL A 121 -3.44 3.47 -12.03
C VAL A 121 -2.46 3.38 -10.86
N SER A 122 -2.66 4.14 -9.78
CA SER A 122 -1.82 4.05 -8.58
C SER A 122 -2.61 4.50 -7.36
N VAL A 123 -2.29 3.95 -6.19
CA VAL A 123 -2.93 4.27 -4.91
C VAL A 123 -1.91 4.52 -3.81
N ALA A 124 -2.25 5.44 -2.92
CA ALA A 124 -1.63 5.61 -1.61
C ALA A 124 -2.73 5.60 -0.55
N LEU A 125 -2.78 4.50 0.21
CA LEU A 125 -3.77 4.27 1.24
C LEU A 125 -3.22 4.70 2.59
N ALA A 126 -4.03 5.46 3.31
CA ALA A 126 -3.69 6.03 4.61
C ALA A 126 -4.93 6.11 5.51
N TYR A 127 -4.70 6.23 6.81
CA TYR A 127 -5.73 6.43 7.82
C TYR A 127 -5.19 7.24 9.00
N ASP A 128 -6.10 7.79 9.80
CA ASP A 128 -5.76 8.47 11.05
C ASP A 128 -5.35 7.41 12.08
N SER A 129 -4.13 7.50 12.61
CA SER A 129 -3.68 6.53 13.62
C SER A 129 -4.44 6.64 14.95
N PHE A 130 -5.16 7.74 15.20
CA PHE A 130 -6.10 7.85 16.32
C PHE A 130 -7.35 6.96 16.15
N THR A 131 -7.70 6.62 14.90
CA THR A 131 -8.76 5.65 14.59
C THR A 131 -8.14 4.42 13.93
N PRO A 132 -7.40 3.59 14.70
CA PRO A 132 -6.71 2.43 14.16
C PRO A 132 -7.70 1.40 13.61
N PHE A 133 -7.19 0.43 12.86
CA PHE A 133 -7.99 -0.72 12.48
C PHE A 133 -8.42 -1.50 13.72
N ASP A 134 -9.68 -1.95 13.74
CA ASP A 134 -10.15 -2.90 14.74
C ASP A 134 -9.66 -4.32 14.42
N GLU A 135 -9.67 -5.20 15.43
CA GLU A 135 -9.22 -6.58 15.30
C GLU A 135 -10.00 -7.36 14.23
N GLN A 136 -11.31 -7.13 14.10
CA GLN A 136 -12.15 -7.83 13.12
C GLN A 136 -11.82 -7.43 11.69
N THR A 137 -11.27 -6.23 11.49
CA THR A 137 -10.77 -5.74 10.20
C THR A 137 -9.41 -6.34 9.86
N VAL A 138 -8.50 -6.51 10.83
CA VAL A 138 -7.12 -6.96 10.56
C VAL A 138 -6.98 -8.48 10.57
N LYS A 139 -7.69 -9.18 11.44
CA LYS A 139 -7.54 -10.63 11.65
C LYS A 139 -7.71 -11.46 10.37
N PRO A 140 -8.76 -11.25 9.53
CA PRO A 140 -8.91 -12.02 8.30
C PRO A 140 -7.73 -11.85 7.33
N VAL A 141 -7.11 -10.65 7.32
CA VAL A 141 -5.94 -10.39 6.47
C VAL A 141 -4.72 -11.12 7.02
N MET A 142 -4.54 -11.14 8.34
CA MET A 142 -3.44 -11.87 9.00
C MET A 142 -3.58 -13.40 8.90
N GLU A 143 -4.80 -13.93 8.81
CA GLU A 143 -5.02 -15.35 8.56
C GLU A 143 -4.53 -15.77 7.16
N VAL A 144 -4.64 -14.89 6.17
CA VAL A 144 -4.11 -15.14 4.82
C VAL A 144 -2.61 -14.78 4.69
N PHE A 145 -2.17 -13.73 5.39
CA PHE A 145 -0.79 -13.25 5.46
C PHE A 145 -0.26 -13.13 6.89
N PRO A 146 0.09 -14.25 7.54
CA PRO A 146 0.61 -14.24 8.91
C PRO A 146 1.95 -13.48 9.04
N GLN A 147 2.71 -13.38 7.94
CA GLN A 147 3.96 -12.61 7.87
C GLN A 147 3.77 -11.14 8.24
N LEU A 148 2.57 -10.57 8.09
CA LEU A 148 2.28 -9.20 8.52
C LEU A 148 2.45 -9.04 10.03
N ALA A 149 2.09 -10.04 10.83
CA ALA A 149 2.26 -10.01 12.28
C ALA A 149 3.75 -10.01 12.67
N VAL A 150 4.54 -10.90 12.07
CA VAL A 150 6.00 -10.99 12.31
C VAL A 150 6.70 -9.68 11.94
N ARG A 151 6.42 -9.14 10.75
CA ARG A 151 6.95 -7.83 10.32
C ARG A 151 6.61 -6.72 11.30
N ASN A 152 5.34 -6.63 11.70
CA ASN A 152 4.87 -5.57 12.59
C ASN A 152 5.53 -5.69 13.97
N ARG A 153 5.66 -6.91 14.52
CA ARG A 153 6.37 -7.17 15.78
C ARG A 153 7.81 -6.65 15.71
N VAL A 154 8.59 -7.16 14.75
CA VAL A 154 10.02 -6.85 14.64
C VAL A 154 10.27 -5.36 14.43
N LEU A 155 9.52 -4.71 13.54
CA LEU A 155 9.67 -3.27 13.30
C LEU A 155 9.24 -2.42 14.51
N ASN A 156 8.26 -2.87 15.30
CA ASN A 156 7.84 -2.16 16.50
C ASN A 156 8.84 -2.33 17.66
N GLU A 157 9.40 -3.53 17.85
CA GLU A 157 10.44 -3.77 18.87
C GLU A 157 11.72 -2.97 18.62
N ARG A 158 12.01 -2.68 17.36
CA ARG A 158 13.19 -1.92 16.92
C ARG A 158 12.98 -0.40 16.87
N ASP A 159 11.75 0.06 16.89
CA ASP A 159 11.45 1.48 17.02
C ASP A 159 11.71 1.91 18.47
N ARG A 160 12.86 2.55 18.71
CA ARG A 160 13.33 2.91 20.06
C ARG A 160 12.79 4.24 20.58
N ARG A 161 11.99 4.95 19.77
CA ARG A 161 11.41 6.25 20.16
C ARG A 161 10.36 6.06 21.25
N ASP A 162 10.15 7.08 22.07
CA ASP A 162 9.02 7.07 23.01
C ASP A 162 7.71 7.08 22.19
N ALA A 163 6.77 6.20 22.53
CA ALA A 163 5.44 6.16 21.93
C ALA A 163 4.78 7.55 21.88
N LYS A 164 5.00 8.41 22.88
CA LYS A 164 4.48 9.78 22.94
C LYS A 164 4.98 10.68 21.81
N GLU A 165 6.12 10.35 21.20
CA GLU A 165 6.73 11.13 20.12
C GLU A 165 6.09 10.83 18.76
N TRP A 166 5.47 9.67 18.56
CA TRP A 166 4.97 9.26 17.24
C TRP A 166 3.53 8.73 17.21
N GLN A 167 2.93 8.37 18.36
CA GLN A 167 1.52 7.96 18.41
C GLN A 167 0.61 9.18 18.47
N ALA A 168 -0.52 9.12 17.76
CA ALA A 168 -1.57 10.14 17.88
C ALA A 168 -2.19 10.10 19.27
N LYS A 169 -2.36 11.27 19.89
CA LYS A 169 -3.09 11.48 21.14
C LYS A 169 -4.51 12.00 20.89
N GLY A 170 -4.76 12.49 19.68
CA GLY A 170 -6.05 12.95 19.21
C GLY A 170 -6.19 12.83 17.69
N PRO A 171 -7.40 13.06 17.16
CA PRO A 171 -7.65 13.05 15.72
C PRO A 171 -6.75 14.05 14.98
N GLY A 172 -6.31 13.68 13.77
CA GLY A 172 -5.56 14.58 12.90
C GLY A 172 -4.10 14.81 13.32
N GLU A 173 -3.58 14.08 14.30
CA GLU A 173 -2.18 14.26 14.73
C GLU A 173 -1.20 13.49 13.85
N VAL A 174 -1.37 12.17 13.74
CA VAL A 174 -0.42 11.30 13.02
C VAL A 174 -1.15 10.39 12.04
N MET A 175 -0.75 10.48 10.78
CA MET A 175 -1.28 9.65 9.71
C MET A 175 -0.47 8.37 9.60
N PHE A 176 -1.13 7.21 9.52
CA PHE A 176 -0.47 5.97 9.14
C PHE A 176 -0.73 5.67 7.68
N ARG A 177 0.37 5.54 6.94
CA ARG A 177 0.39 5.19 5.53
C ARG A 177 0.64 3.68 5.42
N ASN A 178 -0.34 2.94 4.90
CA ASN A 178 -0.38 1.48 5.00
C ASN A 178 -0.35 0.71 3.66
N GLY A 179 -0.60 1.35 2.51
CA GLY A 179 -0.61 0.62 1.23
C GLY A 179 -0.23 1.45 0.01
N THR A 180 0.71 0.95 -0.79
CA THR A 180 1.04 1.50 -2.13
C THR A 180 0.85 0.42 -3.15
N ALA A 181 0.31 0.79 -4.29
CA ALA A 181 0.39 -0.04 -5.48
C ALA A 181 0.31 0.85 -6.71
N THR A 182 1.00 0.43 -7.76
CA THR A 182 0.89 0.98 -9.10
C THR A 182 0.55 -0.18 -10.02
N LYS A 183 -0.37 0.04 -10.95
CA LYS A 183 -0.79 -0.98 -11.92
C LYS A 183 0.44 -1.46 -12.69
N VAL A 184 0.58 -2.77 -12.88
CA VAL A 184 1.70 -3.33 -13.64
C VAL A 184 1.71 -2.78 -15.07
N GLY A 185 2.86 -2.29 -15.51
CA GLY A 185 3.06 -1.57 -16.78
C GLY A 185 3.01 -0.04 -16.64
N GLU A 186 2.64 0.49 -15.47
CA GLU A 186 2.60 1.93 -15.18
C GLU A 186 3.80 2.40 -14.31
N GLU A 187 4.76 1.53 -14.04
CA GLU A 187 5.98 1.85 -13.31
C GLU A 187 6.86 2.87 -14.05
N GLY A 188 7.79 3.50 -13.33
CA GLY A 188 8.72 4.49 -13.90
C GLY A 188 8.12 5.87 -14.18
N LYS A 189 6.79 6.03 -14.12
CA LYS A 189 6.08 7.31 -14.35
C LYS A 189 6.06 8.27 -13.16
N GLY A 190 6.73 7.92 -12.06
CA GLY A 190 6.84 8.78 -10.87
C GLY A 190 5.60 8.84 -9.96
N PHE A 191 4.56 8.04 -10.22
CA PHE A 191 3.28 8.08 -9.49
C PHE A 191 3.41 7.93 -7.98
N MET A 192 4.20 6.95 -7.50
CA MET A 192 4.39 6.72 -6.08
C MET A 192 5.01 7.95 -5.38
N LYS A 193 6.03 8.55 -6.00
CA LYS A 193 6.66 9.77 -5.49
C LYS A 193 5.68 10.93 -5.44
N ALA A 194 4.90 11.12 -6.51
CA ALA A 194 3.92 12.20 -6.57
C ALA A 194 2.80 12.05 -5.53
N LEU A 195 2.29 10.83 -5.35
CA LEU A 195 1.32 10.53 -4.29
C LEU A 195 1.89 10.77 -2.89
N ALA A 196 3.13 10.35 -2.63
CA ALA A 196 3.78 10.55 -1.34
C ALA A 196 3.91 12.05 -1.00
N TRP A 197 4.41 12.84 -1.94
CA TRP A 197 4.60 14.28 -1.73
C TRP A 197 3.28 15.02 -1.59
N GLU A 198 2.29 14.72 -2.44
CA GLU A 198 0.94 15.30 -2.34
C GLU A 198 0.27 14.95 -1.01
N MET A 199 0.45 13.72 -0.52
CA MET A 199 -0.05 13.28 0.78
C MET A 199 0.60 14.05 1.94
N MET A 200 1.93 14.21 1.93
CA MET A 200 2.67 15.00 2.93
C MET A 200 2.19 16.45 2.95
N GLU A 201 2.07 17.06 1.77
CA GLU A 201 1.60 18.44 1.62
C GLU A 201 0.14 18.63 2.11
N ARG A 202 -0.76 17.71 1.77
CA ARG A 202 -2.15 17.73 2.26
C ARG A 202 -2.21 17.55 3.78
N ALA A 203 -1.42 16.64 4.32
CA ALA A 203 -1.34 16.40 5.75
C ALA A 203 -0.77 17.63 6.48
N ALA A 204 0.29 18.26 5.98
CA ALA A 204 0.85 19.47 6.58
C ALA A 204 -0.18 20.62 6.60
N ARG A 205 -0.91 20.81 5.49
CA ARG A 205 -2.02 21.80 5.41
C ARG A 205 -3.19 21.46 6.34
N GLY A 206 -3.53 20.17 6.48
CA GLY A 206 -4.57 19.68 7.40
C GLY A 206 -4.16 19.70 8.87
N GLY A 207 -2.89 20.01 9.14
CA GLY A 207 -2.37 20.23 10.47
C GLY A 207 -1.77 19.05 11.20
N TRP A 208 -1.52 17.98 10.46
CA TRP A 208 -0.86 16.77 10.93
C TRP A 208 0.58 17.07 11.32
N ARG A 209 1.06 16.43 12.39
CA ARG A 209 2.45 16.57 12.87
C ARG A 209 3.39 15.61 12.16
N GLY A 210 2.90 14.45 11.73
CA GLY A 210 3.73 13.48 11.02
C GLY A 210 2.97 12.37 10.31
N VAL A 211 3.73 11.62 9.53
CA VAL A 211 3.26 10.43 8.80
C VAL A 211 4.19 9.26 9.09
N GLN A 212 3.62 8.10 9.42
CA GLN A 212 4.36 6.85 9.58
C GLN A 212 4.06 5.89 8.44
N ILE A 213 5.09 5.25 7.92
CA ILE A 213 4.98 4.25 6.85
C ILE A 213 5.90 3.06 7.11
N VAL A 214 5.46 1.87 6.70
CA VAL A 214 6.35 0.72 6.49
C VAL A 214 6.60 0.56 4.99
N CYS A 215 7.87 0.60 4.61
CA CYS A 215 8.36 0.51 3.24
C CYS A 215 8.90 -0.89 2.99
N LEU A 216 8.41 -1.53 1.92
CA LEU A 216 8.79 -2.88 1.50
C LEU A 216 9.54 -2.88 0.17
N HIS A 217 10.07 -1.72 -0.22
CA HIS A 217 10.79 -1.53 -1.46
C HIS A 217 11.72 -0.33 -1.30
N ASP A 218 12.96 -0.46 -1.78
CA ASP A 218 14.00 0.57 -1.68
C ASP A 218 13.57 1.93 -2.24
N ALA A 219 12.89 1.95 -3.41
CA ALA A 219 12.39 3.17 -3.99
C ALA A 219 11.38 3.90 -3.09
N VAL A 220 10.53 3.15 -2.37
CA VAL A 220 9.59 3.73 -1.40
C VAL A 220 10.36 4.24 -0.19
N SER A 221 11.29 3.44 0.36
CA SER A 221 12.16 3.86 1.47
C SER A 221 12.90 5.16 1.14
N HIS A 222 13.50 5.24 -0.05
CA HIS A 222 14.22 6.40 -0.54
C HIS A 222 13.33 7.66 -0.61
N VAL A 223 12.15 7.57 -1.23
CA VAL A 223 11.23 8.72 -1.34
C VAL A 223 10.77 9.22 0.03
N TRP A 224 10.47 8.31 0.95
CA TRP A 224 9.95 8.69 2.28
C TRP A 224 11.04 9.16 3.24
N THR A 225 12.31 8.79 3.01
CA THR A 225 13.47 9.31 3.78
C THR A 225 14.02 10.61 3.21
N HIS A 226 13.66 10.97 1.97
CA HIS A 226 14.05 12.21 1.31
C HIS A 226 12.79 12.99 0.88
N PRO A 227 11.92 13.37 1.82
CA PRO A 227 10.76 14.20 1.50
C PRO A 227 11.20 15.61 1.06
N PRO A 228 10.34 16.37 0.38
CA PRO A 228 10.64 17.75 0.04
C PRO A 228 10.66 18.62 1.31
N GLU A 229 11.47 19.69 1.30
CA GLU A 229 11.45 20.72 2.34
C GLU A 229 10.03 21.31 2.53
N PRO A 230 9.60 21.61 3.77
CA PRO A 230 10.37 21.60 5.03
C PRO A 230 10.31 20.26 5.80
N PHE A 231 9.85 19.19 5.16
CA PHE A 231 9.60 17.93 5.86
C PHE A 231 10.90 17.17 6.11
N ARG A 232 10.94 16.37 7.18
CA ARG A 232 12.11 15.53 7.52
C ARG A 232 11.70 14.08 7.65
N GLY A 233 12.29 13.20 6.85
CA GLY A 233 12.10 11.76 6.92
C GLY A 233 13.24 11.08 7.67
N GLU A 234 12.91 10.10 8.51
CA GLU A 234 13.88 9.29 9.24
C GLU A 234 13.49 7.82 9.27
N VAL A 235 14.48 6.94 9.10
CA VAL A 235 14.30 5.50 9.32
C VAL A 235 14.36 5.25 10.82
N VAL A 236 13.25 4.77 11.38
CA VAL A 236 13.09 4.58 12.84
C VAL A 236 13.21 3.11 13.24
N ALA A 237 13.02 2.21 12.28
CA ALA A 237 13.33 0.78 12.41
C ALA A 237 13.64 0.20 11.03
N ARG A 238 14.41 -0.89 11.00
CA ARG A 238 14.68 -1.66 9.79
C ARG A 238 14.87 -3.15 10.10
N CYS A 239 14.64 -3.99 9.12
CA CYS A 239 14.99 -5.41 9.15
C CYS A 239 15.26 -5.91 7.72
N ASN A 240 16.15 -6.89 7.57
CA ASN A 240 16.46 -7.49 6.27
C ASN A 240 15.88 -8.90 6.21
N CYS A 241 14.99 -9.18 5.26
CA CYS A 241 14.27 -10.47 5.21
C CYS A 241 15.19 -11.72 5.25
N ALA A 242 16.40 -11.67 4.69
CA ALA A 242 17.29 -12.83 4.62
C ALA A 242 18.42 -12.81 5.67
N GLY A 243 18.95 -11.63 5.98
CA GLY A 243 20.14 -11.43 6.82
C GLY A 243 19.86 -10.94 8.23
N ASP A 244 18.59 -10.87 8.65
CA ASP A 244 18.24 -10.45 10.00
C ASP A 244 18.79 -11.40 11.07
N GLU A 245 18.90 -10.95 12.33
CA GLU A 245 19.23 -11.82 13.47
C GLU A 245 18.00 -12.60 14.01
N ASP A 246 16.79 -12.07 13.79
CA ASP A 246 15.53 -12.71 14.19
C ASP A 246 15.24 -13.91 13.28
N GLY A 247 15.32 -15.12 13.85
CA GLY A 247 15.09 -16.37 13.12
C GLY A 247 13.65 -16.56 12.64
N GLU A 248 12.66 -16.04 13.36
CA GLU A 248 11.25 -16.09 12.96
C GLU A 248 11.02 -15.18 11.75
N LEU A 249 11.63 -14.00 11.71
CA LEU A 249 11.57 -13.12 10.54
C LEU A 249 12.17 -13.80 9.30
N ARG A 250 13.38 -14.37 9.43
CA ARG A 250 14.04 -15.04 8.30
C ARG A 250 13.20 -16.20 7.76
N GLU A 251 12.57 -16.97 8.64
CA GLU A 251 11.67 -18.05 8.24
C GLU A 251 10.42 -17.53 7.55
N ALA A 252 9.74 -16.57 8.17
CA ALA A 252 8.48 -16.01 7.67
C ALA A 252 8.64 -15.36 6.29
N PHE A 253 9.80 -14.76 6.02
CA PHE A 253 10.12 -14.04 4.79
C PHE A 253 11.08 -14.78 3.85
N ARG A 254 11.27 -16.09 4.06
CA ARG A 254 12.11 -16.95 3.24
C ARG A 254 11.78 -16.79 1.75
N GLY A 255 12.81 -16.58 0.93
CA GLY A 255 12.71 -16.30 -0.50
C GLY A 255 12.83 -14.81 -0.87
N SER A 256 12.75 -13.89 0.11
CA SER A 256 13.02 -12.46 -0.11
C SER A 256 14.31 -12.00 0.57
N GLY A 257 15.15 -11.25 -0.15
CA GLY A 257 16.34 -10.56 0.39
C GLY A 257 16.11 -9.07 0.69
N GLN A 258 14.86 -8.60 0.60
CA GLN A 258 14.51 -7.19 0.66
C GLN A 258 14.77 -6.58 2.05
N GLU A 259 15.24 -5.33 2.08
CA GLU A 259 15.25 -4.52 3.30
C GLU A 259 13.86 -3.89 3.50
N MET A 260 13.30 -4.06 4.69
CA MET A 260 12.08 -3.40 5.12
C MET A 260 12.44 -2.28 6.08
N THR A 261 11.86 -1.10 5.87
CA THR A 261 12.08 0.06 6.74
C THR A 261 10.77 0.57 7.30
N LYS A 262 10.79 1.02 8.56
CA LYS A 262 9.75 1.87 9.14
C LYS A 262 10.28 3.29 9.09
N VAL A 263 9.55 4.19 8.45
CA VAL A 263 9.93 5.59 8.26
C VAL A 263 8.90 6.48 8.94
N TYR A 264 9.38 7.49 9.63
CA TYR A 264 8.56 8.58 10.14
C TYR A 264 8.94 9.88 9.44
N VAL A 265 7.94 10.62 8.98
CA VAL A 265 8.11 11.92 8.36
C VAL A 265 7.51 12.97 9.27
N THR A 266 8.33 13.88 9.75
CA THR A 266 7.90 15.07 10.49
C THR A 266 7.44 16.13 9.50
N LEU A 267 6.18 16.56 9.63
CA LEU A 267 5.55 17.56 8.76
C LEU A 267 5.50 18.96 9.40
N ARG A 268 5.50 19.00 10.73
CA ARG A 268 5.57 20.21 11.54
C ARG A 268 6.68 20.01 12.57
N SER A 269 7.63 20.94 12.60
CA SER A 269 8.63 21.09 13.66
C SER A 269 8.11 22.01 14.76
#